data_AF-A0AAJ3RT03-F1
#
_entry.id   AF-A0AAJ3RT03-F1
#
_cell.length_a   1.000
_cell.length_b   1.000
_cell.length_c   1.000
_cell.angle_alpha   90.00
_cell.angle_beta   90.00
_cell.angle_gamma   90.00
#
_symmetry.space_group_name_H-M   'P 1'
#
loop_
_entity.id
_entity.type
_entity.pdbx_description
1 polymer ?
#
loop_
_entity_poly.entity_id
_entity_poly.type
_entity_poly.pdbx_seq_one_letter_code
_entity_poly.pdbx_strand_id
1 'polypeptide(L)'
;MMILINGREVISDVIVREDGTFETTNVPGRFWISNKMEPINKDRFSESRIPYIELPTTVYIKEIKNSSYLYYGGEFGNVDDIECETGYINKSNGIKEKSSIVIGNIAIVKLLIQTKATTKVYSWGASREEYLELYFHYEFTIRVLNEHNENEEHTFRADSHKEIRTFQTREYDMWPIKALFRDIVPAINNYISAKHHIQNINYYYLEQLLPQKQEVNMSVHPFALSDALDVIYNIQIVEDNNGENKIIWGKELLPYMNKYIVSLINSLLKLNIGFDHSSGTYKAYIPRNLSYPKNVISLQNFLQCLLFIGIYEHFDAKQAQLCYLVLPSSDDSDTIETIVLSYENLPKDAFLILYDFIANMEVSHIEDGQYRVGRDDREWKEKIYILPFKEELENSDAIVDKINNILGIKLQFQDEFESKYSWDSERNHPARYFYFERYDDDYIAGMACTRHDIGSEKLKKESFYKLIDYFVKEYLMKTTS
;
A
#
# COMPACT_ATOMS: atom_id res chain seq x y z
N MET A 1 30.62 4.36 6.09
CA MET A 1 31.19 3.52 5.02
C MET A 1 30.75 4.11 3.69
N MET A 2 31.67 4.29 2.76
CA MET A 2 31.40 4.79 1.40
C MET A 2 31.10 3.58 0.49
N ILE A 3 30.03 3.63 -0.30
CA ILE A 3 29.71 2.63 -1.34
C ILE A 3 29.94 3.26 -2.71
N LEU A 4 30.70 2.57 -3.57
CA LEU A 4 30.97 3.02 -4.93
C LEU A 4 30.01 2.34 -5.92
N ILE A 5 29.34 3.13 -6.76
CA ILE A 5 28.57 2.60 -7.89
C ILE A 5 29.13 3.19 -9.18
N ASN A 6 29.58 2.33 -10.10
CA ASN A 6 30.33 2.73 -11.30
C ASN A 6 31.52 3.67 -10.98
N GLY A 7 32.20 3.42 -9.86
CA GLY A 7 33.34 4.23 -9.41
C GLY A 7 32.99 5.63 -8.87
N ARG A 8 31.70 5.98 -8.76
CA ARG A 8 31.24 7.22 -8.10
C ARG A 8 30.76 6.92 -6.68
N GLU A 9 31.05 7.83 -5.76
CA GLU A 9 30.41 7.84 -4.44
C GLU A 9 28.95 8.26 -4.65
N VAL A 10 28.01 7.39 -4.30
CA VAL A 10 26.59 7.61 -4.64
C VAL A 10 25.74 8.03 -3.44
N ILE A 11 26.26 7.87 -2.23
CA ILE A 11 25.49 8.15 -1.02
C ILE A 11 26.30 9.08 -0.12
N SER A 12 26.53 10.31 -0.59
CA SER A 12 27.13 11.41 0.19
C SER A 12 26.38 11.70 1.50
N ASP A 13 25.15 11.20 1.60
CA ASP A 13 24.20 11.55 2.63
C ASP A 13 24.00 10.42 3.64
N VAL A 14 24.64 9.24 3.51
CA VAL A 14 24.51 8.09 4.44
C VAL A 14 25.89 7.66 4.94
N ILE A 15 26.18 7.99 6.20
CA ILE A 15 27.36 7.58 6.95
C ILE A 15 27.04 6.26 7.68
N VAL A 16 27.50 5.14 7.14
CA VAL A 16 27.54 3.89 7.93
C VAL A 16 28.65 3.96 8.98
N ARG A 17 28.30 3.95 10.26
CA ARG A 17 29.23 3.91 11.39
C ARG A 17 29.81 2.50 11.55
N GLU A 18 30.91 2.40 12.27
CA GLU A 18 31.68 1.16 12.47
C GLU A 18 30.88 0.05 13.18
N ASP A 19 29.83 0.41 13.90
CA ASP A 19 28.91 -0.49 14.58
C ASP A 19 27.76 -1.00 13.67
N GLY A 20 27.78 -0.65 12.38
CA GLY A 20 26.72 -0.99 11.43
C GLY A 20 25.50 -0.07 11.49
N THR A 21 25.51 0.97 12.34
CA THR A 21 24.45 1.99 12.38
C THR A 21 24.63 2.99 11.23
N PHE A 22 23.53 3.60 10.79
CA PHE A 22 23.53 4.54 9.66
C PHE A 22 23.21 5.94 10.17
N GLU A 23 23.93 6.95 9.74
CA GLU A 23 23.63 8.36 10.01
C GLU A 23 23.40 9.04 8.66
N THR A 24 22.21 9.60 8.43
CA THR A 24 21.92 10.23 7.13
C THR A 24 21.50 11.68 7.27
N THR A 25 21.99 12.56 6.38
CA THR A 25 21.71 14.00 6.39
C THR A 25 20.40 14.37 5.71
N ASN A 26 19.75 13.42 5.02
CA ASN A 26 18.50 13.60 4.28
C ASN A 26 17.60 12.34 4.37
N VAL A 27 17.37 11.84 5.58
CA VAL A 27 16.19 10.99 5.81
C VAL A 27 15.00 11.93 5.91
N PRO A 28 13.88 11.74 5.19
CA PRO A 28 12.64 12.29 5.71
C PRO A 28 12.49 11.71 7.12
N GLY A 29 12.23 12.52 8.16
CA GLY A 29 12.29 12.13 9.59
C GLY A 29 11.30 11.05 10.05
N ARG A 30 11.16 9.97 9.28
CA ARG A 30 10.05 9.03 9.19
C ARG A 30 10.41 7.63 9.71
N PHE A 31 11.67 7.34 10.02
CA PHE A 31 12.14 5.97 10.36
C PHE A 31 13.09 5.88 11.58
N TRP A 32 13.18 6.91 12.42
CA TRP A 32 14.05 6.88 13.60
C TRP A 32 13.27 6.72 14.90
N ILE A 33 13.26 5.51 15.46
CA ILE A 33 13.09 5.32 16.91
C ILE A 33 13.94 4.13 17.36
N SER A 34 15.17 4.40 17.81
CA SER A 34 15.86 3.52 18.76
C SER A 34 16.64 4.37 19.76
N ASN A 35 16.38 4.14 21.05
CA ASN A 35 17.07 4.78 22.18
C ASN A 35 18.19 3.89 22.76
N LYS A 36 18.61 2.82 22.08
CA LYS A 36 19.71 1.95 22.54
C LYS A 36 20.55 1.48 21.36
N MET A 37 21.76 2.01 21.26
CA MET A 37 22.83 1.47 20.43
C MET A 37 23.60 0.46 21.29
N GLU A 38 23.42 -0.84 21.04
CA GLU A 38 24.38 -1.86 21.49
C GLU A 38 25.36 -2.14 20.33
N PRO A 39 26.68 -2.19 20.60
CA PRO A 39 27.69 -2.38 19.56
C PRO A 39 27.70 -3.81 19.04
N ILE A 40 27.57 -3.98 17.71
CA ILE A 40 27.75 -5.27 17.03
C ILE A 40 29.26 -5.59 16.95
N ASN A 41 29.58 -6.89 17.05
CA ASN A 41 30.93 -7.43 17.18
C ASN A 41 31.84 -7.10 15.96
N LYS A 42 33.06 -6.62 16.24
CA LYS A 42 33.92 -5.79 15.36
C LYS A 42 34.70 -6.54 14.26
N ASP A 43 34.63 -7.86 14.18
CA ASP A 43 35.53 -8.65 13.31
C ASP A 43 35.11 -8.76 11.83
N ARG A 44 34.02 -8.08 11.41
CA ARG A 44 33.50 -8.17 10.03
C ARG A 44 33.79 -6.98 9.11
N PHE A 45 34.49 -5.94 9.59
CA PHE A 45 34.79 -4.73 8.81
C PHE A 45 36.29 -4.44 8.76
N SER A 46 37.04 -5.12 7.88
CA SER A 46 38.46 -4.77 7.69
C SER A 46 38.58 -3.41 6.99
N GLU A 47 39.19 -2.42 7.66
CA GLU A 47 39.42 -1.03 7.23
C GLU A 47 40.04 -0.88 5.82
N SER A 48 40.56 -1.96 5.23
CA SER A 48 41.28 -2.00 3.96
C SER A 48 40.42 -2.19 2.70
N ARG A 49 39.10 -2.34 2.80
CA ARG A 49 38.22 -2.65 1.65
C ARG A 49 37.04 -1.66 1.51
N ILE A 50 36.62 -1.36 0.28
CA ILE A 50 35.48 -0.49 -0.07
C ILE A 50 34.48 -1.31 -0.90
N PRO A 51 33.21 -1.43 -0.50
CA PRO A 51 32.21 -2.13 -1.31
C PRO A 51 31.93 -1.38 -2.62
N TYR A 52 31.77 -2.12 -3.71
CA TYR A 52 31.44 -1.57 -5.03
C TYR A 52 30.35 -2.35 -5.76
N ILE A 53 29.61 -1.62 -6.59
CA ILE A 53 28.66 -2.16 -7.57
C ILE A 53 29.04 -1.59 -8.94
N GLU A 54 29.26 -2.48 -9.90
CA GLU A 54 29.41 -2.10 -11.29
C GLU A 54 28.15 -2.47 -12.07
N LEU A 55 27.43 -1.42 -12.46
CA LEU A 55 26.34 -1.48 -13.41
C LEU A 55 26.93 -1.52 -14.82
N PRO A 56 26.22 -2.12 -15.78
CA PRO A 56 26.66 -2.09 -17.17
C PRO A 56 26.76 -0.63 -17.61
N THR A 57 27.86 -0.21 -18.25
CA THR A 57 28.06 1.21 -18.59
C THR A 57 27.20 1.68 -19.76
N THR A 58 26.62 0.74 -20.51
CA THR A 58 25.89 1.03 -21.75
C THR A 58 24.86 -0.05 -22.04
N VAL A 59 23.60 0.32 -22.21
CA VAL A 59 22.55 -0.55 -22.78
C VAL A 59 22.54 -0.32 -24.30
N TYR A 60 22.91 -1.34 -25.07
CA TYR A 60 22.79 -1.29 -26.53
C TYR A 60 21.40 -1.75 -26.94
N ILE A 61 20.57 -0.79 -27.32
CA ILE A 61 19.25 -1.08 -27.84
C ILE A 61 19.40 -1.49 -29.32
N LYS A 62 19.18 -2.76 -29.61
CA LYS A 62 19.22 -3.27 -30.99
C LYS A 62 17.93 -2.88 -31.71
N GLU A 63 18.05 -2.07 -32.76
CA GLU A 63 16.93 -1.74 -33.65
C GLU A 63 16.45 -3.02 -34.35
N ILE A 64 15.18 -3.41 -34.15
CA ILE A 64 14.55 -4.48 -34.93
C ILE A 64 13.87 -3.82 -36.12
N LYS A 65 14.56 -3.80 -37.26
CA LYS A 65 13.98 -3.33 -38.53
C LYS A 65 13.00 -4.36 -39.06
N ASN A 66 11.71 -4.20 -38.77
CA ASN A 66 10.66 -4.87 -39.53
C ASN A 66 10.06 -3.91 -40.57
N SER A 67 9.83 -4.49 -41.74
CA SER A 67 9.86 -3.86 -43.05
C SER A 67 8.60 -3.09 -43.44
N SER A 68 8.83 -2.00 -44.16
CA SER A 68 8.01 -1.48 -45.27
C SER A 68 6.51 -1.34 -45.01
N TYR A 69 6.10 -0.26 -44.34
CA TYR A 69 5.05 0.68 -44.77
C TYR A 69 5.26 1.98 -43.97
N LEU A 70 4.69 3.10 -44.43
CA LEU A 70 4.96 4.50 -44.05
C LEU A 70 4.57 4.90 -42.60
N TYR A 71 4.77 4.02 -41.62
CA TYR A 71 4.61 4.28 -40.20
C TYR A 71 5.94 3.95 -39.51
N TYR A 72 6.78 4.95 -39.27
CA TYR A 72 7.95 4.79 -38.40
C TYR A 72 7.44 4.53 -36.96
N GLY A 73 7.43 3.27 -36.57
CA GLY A 73 7.21 2.79 -35.22
C GLY A 73 8.04 1.52 -35.08
N GLY A 74 9.31 1.66 -34.72
CA GLY A 74 10.19 0.53 -34.48
C GLY A 74 9.90 -0.07 -33.10
N GLU A 75 9.77 -1.40 -33.02
CA GLU A 75 9.94 -2.12 -31.76
C GLU A 75 11.44 -2.18 -31.45
N PHE A 76 11.83 -1.67 -30.30
CA PHE A 76 13.16 -1.89 -29.75
C PHE A 76 13.13 -3.19 -28.93
N GLY A 77 14.10 -4.08 -29.15
CA GLY A 77 14.09 -5.42 -28.54
C GLY A 77 14.28 -5.43 -27.01
N ASN A 78 13.95 -6.55 -26.37
CA ASN A 78 14.38 -6.85 -25.00
C ASN A 78 15.93 -6.93 -24.97
N VAL A 79 16.54 -6.39 -23.92
CA VAL A 79 17.99 -6.57 -23.68
C VAL A 79 18.16 -7.71 -22.69
N ASP A 80 19.21 -8.51 -22.90
CA ASP A 80 19.56 -9.65 -22.05
C ASP A 80 19.61 -9.28 -20.56
N ASP A 81 19.32 -10.26 -19.71
CA ASP A 81 19.45 -10.17 -18.25
C ASP A 81 20.90 -9.83 -17.88
N ILE A 82 21.14 -8.69 -17.23
CA ILE A 82 22.49 -8.27 -16.84
C ILE A 82 22.68 -8.39 -15.33
N GLU A 83 23.45 -9.39 -14.92
CA GLU A 83 23.91 -9.51 -13.54
C GLU A 83 25.01 -8.47 -13.27
N CYS A 84 24.78 -7.63 -12.27
CA CYS A 84 25.73 -6.58 -11.91
C CYS A 84 26.90 -7.18 -11.14
N GLU A 85 28.09 -6.65 -11.39
CA GLU A 85 29.26 -7.07 -10.64
C GLU A 85 29.26 -6.41 -9.25
N THR A 86 29.32 -7.24 -8.21
CA THR A 86 29.36 -6.80 -6.82
C THR A 86 30.60 -7.35 -6.12
N GLY A 87 31.16 -6.56 -5.19
CA GLY A 87 32.38 -6.96 -4.50
C GLY A 87 33.02 -5.87 -3.67
N TYR A 88 34.32 -6.02 -3.42
CA TYR A 88 35.13 -5.05 -2.70
C TYR A 88 36.32 -4.57 -3.54
N ILE A 89 36.67 -3.30 -3.39
CA ILE A 89 37.92 -2.72 -3.87
C ILE A 89 38.87 -2.61 -2.68
N ASN A 90 40.06 -3.20 -2.80
CA ASN A 90 41.10 -3.04 -1.81
C ASN A 90 41.70 -1.62 -1.88
N LYS A 91 41.67 -0.89 -0.77
CA LYS A 91 42.12 0.51 -0.66
C LYS A 91 43.62 0.69 -0.95
N SER A 92 44.45 -0.32 -0.67
CA SER A 92 45.90 -0.18 -0.79
C SER A 92 46.41 -0.38 -2.21
N ASN A 93 45.70 -1.14 -3.04
CA ASN A 93 46.16 -1.52 -4.38
C ASN A 93 45.09 -1.40 -5.48
N GLY A 94 43.85 -1.03 -5.15
CA GLY A 94 42.76 -0.84 -6.10
C GLY A 94 42.21 -2.13 -6.71
N ILE A 95 42.67 -3.31 -6.27
CA ILE A 95 42.24 -4.60 -6.82
C ILE A 95 40.80 -4.88 -6.41
N LYS A 96 40.00 -5.31 -7.40
CA LYS A 96 38.62 -5.76 -7.21
C LYS A 96 38.55 -7.23 -6.80
N GLU A 97 37.74 -7.50 -5.81
CA GLU A 97 37.43 -8.83 -5.28
C GLU A 97 35.93 -9.09 -5.44
N LYS A 98 35.54 -9.96 -6.37
CA LYS A 98 34.14 -10.35 -6.58
C LYS A 98 33.64 -11.17 -5.40
N SER A 99 32.65 -10.66 -4.68
CA SER A 99 32.06 -11.33 -3.51
C SER A 99 30.76 -10.62 -3.10
N SER A 100 29.93 -11.30 -2.31
CA SER A 100 28.72 -10.69 -1.75
C SER A 100 29.09 -9.50 -0.86
N ILE A 101 28.37 -8.38 -1.03
CA ILE A 101 28.56 -7.20 -0.19
C ILE A 101 27.85 -7.44 1.13
N VAL A 102 28.60 -7.56 2.22
CA VAL A 102 28.09 -7.72 3.59
C VAL A 102 28.04 -6.36 4.28
N ILE A 103 26.86 -6.01 4.81
CA ILE A 103 26.60 -4.80 5.60
C ILE A 103 25.83 -5.20 6.86
N GLY A 104 26.54 -5.24 7.98
CA GLY A 104 25.99 -5.70 9.26
C GLY A 104 25.53 -7.16 9.17
N ASN A 105 24.25 -7.37 9.38
CA ASN A 105 23.56 -8.66 9.38
C ASN A 105 23.00 -9.04 7.99
N ILE A 106 23.37 -8.32 6.92
CA ILE A 106 22.81 -8.52 5.59
C ILE A 106 23.93 -8.73 4.58
N ALA A 107 23.84 -9.80 3.79
CA ALA A 107 24.68 -10.01 2.61
C ALA A 107 23.85 -9.78 1.34
N ILE A 108 24.32 -8.92 0.45
CA ILE A 108 23.74 -8.76 -0.88
C ILE A 108 24.34 -9.84 -1.77
N VAL A 109 23.52 -10.84 -2.09
CA VAL A 109 23.93 -12.06 -2.78
C VAL A 109 23.87 -11.87 -4.30
N LYS A 110 22.85 -11.16 -4.78
CA LYS A 110 22.61 -10.96 -6.21
C LYS A 110 22.01 -9.58 -6.48
N LEU A 111 22.44 -8.96 -7.56
CA LEU A 111 21.84 -7.75 -8.11
C LEU A 111 21.72 -7.92 -9.62
N LEU A 112 20.48 -8.06 -10.12
CA LEU A 112 20.17 -8.26 -11.52
C LEU A 112 19.35 -7.07 -12.05
N ILE A 113 19.67 -6.62 -13.26
CA ILE A 113 18.93 -5.57 -13.96
C ILE A 113 18.54 -6.08 -15.35
N GLN A 114 17.25 -6.12 -15.62
CA GLN A 114 16.70 -6.36 -16.96
C GLN A 114 16.22 -5.04 -17.53
N THR A 115 16.40 -4.82 -18.84
CA THR A 115 15.95 -3.58 -19.49
C THR A 115 15.10 -3.88 -20.70
N LYS A 116 13.98 -3.15 -20.82
CA LYS A 116 13.07 -3.21 -21.96
C LYS A 116 12.87 -1.80 -22.50
N ALA A 117 12.87 -1.67 -23.82
CA ALA A 117 12.64 -0.39 -24.49
C ALA A 117 11.35 -0.46 -25.32
N THR A 118 10.53 0.57 -25.27
CA THR A 118 9.33 0.70 -26.12
C THR A 118 9.19 2.10 -26.67
N THR A 119 8.76 2.23 -27.92
CA THR A 119 8.50 3.54 -28.54
C THR A 119 7.04 3.93 -28.29
N LYS A 120 6.81 5.14 -27.78
CA LYS A 120 5.48 5.78 -27.79
C LYS A 120 5.46 6.94 -28.76
N VAL A 121 4.38 7.04 -29.52
CA VAL A 121 4.13 8.16 -30.43
C VAL A 121 2.94 8.92 -29.88
N TYR A 122 3.16 10.17 -29.49
CA TYR A 122 2.07 11.08 -29.11
C TYR A 122 1.81 12.04 -30.28
N SER A 123 0.57 12.08 -30.73
CA SER A 123 0.12 13.01 -31.77
C SER A 123 -0.82 14.05 -31.16
N TRP A 124 -0.33 15.29 -31.06
CA TRP A 124 -1.12 16.44 -30.62
C TRP A 124 -1.19 17.44 -31.78
N GLY A 125 -2.33 17.53 -32.47
CA GLY A 125 -2.51 18.40 -33.62
C GLY A 125 -1.53 18.10 -34.77
N ALA A 126 -0.81 19.12 -35.27
CA ALA A 126 0.18 18.99 -36.36
C ALA A 126 1.58 18.56 -35.88
N SER A 127 1.80 18.43 -34.56
CA SER A 127 3.06 17.97 -33.98
C SER A 127 2.98 16.49 -33.61
N ARG A 128 3.96 15.73 -34.09
CA ARG A 128 4.19 14.33 -33.74
C ARG A 128 5.48 14.26 -32.95
N GLU A 129 5.39 13.82 -31.70
CA GLU A 129 6.55 13.60 -30.85
C GLU A 129 6.70 12.10 -30.58
N GLU A 130 7.91 11.60 -30.79
CA GLU A 130 8.26 10.21 -30.56
C GLU A 130 9.14 10.12 -29.32
N TYR A 131 8.75 9.23 -28.43
CA TYR A 131 9.38 9.02 -27.14
C TYR A 131 9.85 7.59 -27.06
N LEU A 132 11.06 7.41 -26.52
CA LEU A 132 11.56 6.10 -26.12
C LEU A 132 11.32 5.95 -24.62
N GLU A 133 10.50 4.99 -24.24
CA GLU A 133 10.35 4.57 -22.85
C GLU A 133 11.32 3.43 -22.55
N LEU A 134 12.18 3.63 -21.55
CA LEU A 134 13.01 2.57 -21.00
C LEU A 134 12.41 2.08 -19.69
N TYR A 135 12.18 0.79 -19.61
CA TYR A 135 11.76 0.08 -18.41
C TYR A 135 12.95 -0.69 -17.86
N PHE A 136 13.20 -0.55 -16.58
CA PHE A 136 14.22 -1.28 -15.84
C PHE A 136 13.54 -2.14 -14.79
N HIS A 137 13.83 -3.44 -14.81
CA HIS A 137 13.38 -4.41 -13.83
C HIS A 137 14.58 -4.81 -12.99
N TYR A 138 14.54 -4.51 -11.69
CA TYR A 138 15.59 -4.81 -10.74
C TYR A 138 15.21 -6.02 -9.89
N GLU A 139 16.15 -6.93 -9.68
CA GLU A 139 16.04 -8.04 -8.74
C GLU A 139 17.22 -8.00 -7.77
N PHE A 140 16.93 -7.83 -6.47
CA PHE A 140 17.93 -7.79 -5.40
C PHE A 140 17.73 -9.00 -4.48
N THR A 141 18.67 -9.94 -4.46
CA THR A 141 18.65 -11.02 -3.47
C THR A 141 19.53 -10.64 -2.30
N ILE A 142 18.93 -10.55 -1.12
CA ILE A 142 19.64 -10.40 0.15
C ILE A 142 19.58 -11.70 0.94
N ARG A 143 20.60 -11.93 1.75
CA ARG A 143 20.63 -12.96 2.79
C ARG A 143 20.75 -12.26 4.13
N VAL A 144 19.74 -12.43 4.97
CA VAL A 144 19.73 -11.98 6.35
C VAL A 144 20.43 -13.03 7.21
N LEU A 145 21.32 -12.59 8.09
CA LEU A 145 22.14 -13.43 8.96
C LEU A 145 21.83 -13.05 10.42
N ASN A 146 21.60 -14.04 11.28
CA ASN A 146 21.54 -13.78 12.72
C ASN A 146 22.77 -14.34 13.46
N GLU A 147 22.86 -14.03 14.76
CA GLU A 147 23.95 -14.47 15.63
C GLU A 147 23.95 -15.99 15.88
N HIS A 148 22.85 -16.68 15.55
CA HIS A 148 22.65 -18.11 15.75
C HIS A 148 22.92 -18.95 14.49
N ASN A 149 23.55 -18.38 13.46
CA ASN A 149 23.78 -19.00 12.14
C ASN A 149 22.51 -19.38 11.37
N GLU A 150 21.34 -18.92 11.80
CA GLU A 150 20.15 -18.98 10.96
C GLU A 150 20.28 -17.92 9.86
N ASN A 151 19.74 -18.25 8.70
CA ASN A 151 19.72 -17.35 7.56
C ASN A 151 18.40 -17.44 6.83
N GLU A 152 18.03 -16.33 6.21
CA GLU A 152 16.87 -16.23 5.35
C GLU A 152 17.25 -15.43 4.11
N GLU A 153 16.89 -15.93 2.94
CA GLU A 153 17.08 -15.21 1.69
C GLU A 153 15.75 -14.61 1.24
N HIS A 154 15.77 -13.32 0.93
CA HIS A 154 14.64 -12.64 0.32
C HIS A 154 15.08 -11.97 -0.98
N THR A 155 14.21 -12.05 -2.00
CA THR A 155 14.44 -11.42 -3.28
C THR A 155 13.44 -10.29 -3.50
N PHE A 156 13.93 -9.06 -3.44
CA PHE A 156 13.17 -7.87 -3.76
C PHE A 156 13.09 -7.66 -5.27
N ARG A 157 11.94 -7.16 -5.73
CA ARG A 157 11.74 -6.73 -7.12
C ARG A 157 11.29 -5.28 -7.15
N ALA A 158 11.87 -4.52 -8.08
CA ALA A 158 11.54 -3.11 -8.27
C ALA A 158 11.51 -2.77 -9.76
N ASP A 159 10.59 -1.91 -10.15
CA ASP A 159 10.45 -1.46 -11.52
C ASP A 159 10.62 0.06 -11.58
N SER A 160 11.40 0.54 -12.55
CA SER A 160 11.48 1.98 -12.85
C SER A 160 11.29 2.22 -14.34
N HIS A 161 10.73 3.37 -14.69
CA HIS A 161 10.55 3.78 -16.07
C HIS A 161 11.18 5.15 -16.32
N LYS A 162 11.67 5.37 -17.53
CA LYS A 162 12.26 6.64 -17.93
C LYS A 162 11.85 6.97 -19.35
N GLU A 163 11.16 8.09 -19.50
CA GLU A 163 10.79 8.64 -20.80
C GLU A 163 11.96 9.46 -21.38
N ILE A 164 12.27 9.22 -22.65
CA ILE A 164 13.39 9.86 -23.35
C ILE A 164 12.90 10.44 -24.68
N ARG A 165 13.09 11.75 -24.85
CA ARG A 165 12.68 12.53 -26.04
C ARG A 165 13.66 12.47 -27.22
N THR A 166 14.91 12.06 -27.00
CA THR A 166 15.98 12.06 -28.01
C THR A 166 16.94 10.90 -27.78
N PHE A 167 17.45 10.26 -28.84
CA PHE A 167 18.49 9.22 -28.76
C PHE A 167 19.79 9.76 -28.14
N GLN A 168 19.85 9.78 -26.81
CA GLN A 168 21.01 10.13 -26.00
C GLN A 168 21.30 8.99 -25.04
N THR A 169 22.58 8.66 -24.88
CA THR A 169 23.06 7.74 -23.83
C THR A 169 22.62 8.28 -22.47
N ARG A 170 21.96 7.46 -21.65
CA ARG A 170 21.42 7.87 -20.34
C ARG A 170 21.84 6.92 -19.25
N GLU A 171 22.05 7.49 -18.06
CA GLU A 171 22.31 6.76 -16.81
C GLU A 171 21.04 6.08 -16.29
N TYR A 172 21.22 4.91 -15.67
CA TYR A 172 20.19 4.11 -14.99
C TYR A 172 19.47 4.93 -13.91
N ASP A 173 18.20 4.62 -13.67
CA ASP A 173 17.55 5.14 -12.46
C ASP A 173 18.13 4.43 -11.23
N MET A 174 18.99 5.14 -10.51
CA MET A 174 19.63 4.61 -9.32
C MET A 174 18.69 4.49 -8.12
N TRP A 175 17.45 4.99 -8.22
CA TRP A 175 16.54 5.08 -7.09
C TRP A 175 16.26 3.72 -6.41
N PRO A 176 16.00 2.60 -7.12
CA PRO A 176 15.80 1.31 -6.48
C PRO A 176 17.01 0.84 -5.66
N ILE A 177 18.21 1.01 -6.22
CA ILE A 177 19.48 0.66 -5.54
C ILE A 177 19.69 1.59 -4.33
N LYS A 178 19.41 2.89 -4.48
CA LYS A 178 19.50 3.85 -3.37
C LYS A 178 18.52 3.51 -2.25
N ALA A 179 17.27 3.13 -2.57
CA ALA A 179 16.27 2.72 -1.59
C ALA A 179 16.70 1.46 -0.83
N LEU A 180 17.30 0.48 -1.51
CA LEU A 180 17.88 -0.71 -0.86
C LEU A 180 18.91 -0.32 0.21
N PHE A 181 19.88 0.54 -0.12
CA PHE A 181 20.95 0.91 0.81
C PHE A 181 20.57 1.95 1.86
N ARG A 182 19.64 2.85 1.54
CA ARG A 182 19.24 3.95 2.43
C ARG A 182 18.11 3.55 3.38
N ASP A 183 17.18 2.72 2.91
CA ASP A 183 15.92 2.48 3.62
C ASP A 183 15.82 1.00 4.08
N ILE A 184 16.03 0.02 3.19
CA ILE A 184 15.82 -1.41 3.50
C ILE A 184 16.94 -2.00 4.38
N VAL A 185 18.19 -1.86 3.96
CA VAL A 185 19.35 -2.43 4.68
C VAL A 185 19.45 -1.88 6.13
N PRO A 186 19.29 -0.57 6.37
CA PRO A 186 19.27 -0.04 7.73
C PRO A 186 18.10 -0.55 8.58
N ALA A 187 16.90 -0.61 7.99
CA ALA A 187 15.69 -1.09 8.65
C ALA A 187 15.85 -2.53 9.17
N ILE A 188 16.32 -3.45 8.33
CA ILE A 188 16.56 -4.85 8.72
C ILE A 188 17.69 -4.95 9.77
N ASN A 189 18.77 -4.17 9.63
CA ASN A 189 19.85 -4.20 10.63
C ASN A 189 19.38 -3.74 12.01
N ASN A 190 18.55 -2.69 12.08
CA ASN A 190 17.95 -2.23 13.32
C ASN A 190 17.02 -3.28 13.92
N TYR A 191 16.20 -3.94 13.08
CA TYR A 191 15.31 -5.03 13.49
C TYR A 191 16.07 -6.18 14.16
N ILE A 192 17.18 -6.62 13.58
CA ILE A 192 17.99 -7.73 14.11
C ILE A 192 18.72 -7.29 15.38
N SER A 193 19.21 -6.04 15.42
CA SER A 193 19.84 -5.47 16.62
C SER A 193 18.87 -5.37 17.80
N ALA A 194 17.57 -5.24 17.54
CA ALA A 194 16.50 -5.30 18.53
C ALA A 194 16.14 -6.74 18.96
N LYS A 195 16.89 -7.75 18.51
CA LYS A 195 16.76 -9.18 18.86
C LYS A 195 15.45 -9.82 18.42
N HIS A 196 14.82 -9.30 17.37
CA HIS A 196 13.67 -9.95 16.75
C HIS A 196 14.08 -11.14 15.87
N HIS A 197 13.21 -12.14 15.75
CA HIS A 197 13.43 -13.32 14.92
C HIS A 197 13.41 -12.96 13.43
N ILE A 198 14.41 -13.43 12.66
CA ILE A 198 14.55 -13.12 11.23
C ILE A 198 13.34 -13.59 10.40
N GLN A 199 12.73 -14.71 10.80
CA GLN A 199 11.54 -15.30 10.16
C GLN A 199 10.30 -14.40 10.22
N ASN A 200 10.29 -13.42 11.12
CA ASN A 200 9.17 -12.51 11.32
C ASN A 200 9.40 -11.16 10.62
N ILE A 201 10.40 -11.01 9.75
CA ILE A 201 10.61 -9.76 9.00
C ILE A 201 9.44 -9.55 8.03
N ASN A 202 8.81 -8.37 8.10
CA ASN A 202 7.75 -7.97 7.19
C ASN A 202 8.34 -7.52 5.83
N TYR A 203 8.73 -8.48 5.00
CA TYR A 203 9.23 -8.20 3.66
C TYR A 203 8.18 -7.52 2.75
N TYR A 204 6.89 -7.78 2.96
CA TYR A 204 5.81 -7.12 2.22
C TYR A 204 5.80 -5.60 2.44
N TYR A 205 6.10 -5.14 3.66
CA TYR A 205 6.27 -3.71 3.94
C TYR A 205 7.52 -3.15 3.26
N LEU A 206 8.65 -3.85 3.36
CA LEU A 206 9.92 -3.41 2.76
C LEU A 206 9.84 -3.29 1.23
N GLU A 207 9.07 -4.17 0.58
CA GLU A 207 8.80 -4.10 -0.86
C GLU A 207 8.06 -2.82 -1.29
N GLN A 208 7.27 -2.21 -0.39
CA GLN A 208 6.61 -0.92 -0.67
C GLN A 208 7.60 0.26 -0.67
N LEU A 209 8.80 0.09 -0.12
CA LEU A 209 9.85 1.12 -0.17
C LEU A 209 10.50 1.22 -1.56
N LEU A 210 10.25 0.23 -2.42
CA LEU A 210 10.78 0.16 -3.78
C LEU A 210 9.72 0.62 -4.80
N PRO A 211 10.13 1.26 -5.90
CA PRO A 211 9.19 1.61 -6.95
C PRO A 211 8.60 0.36 -7.61
N GLN A 212 7.31 0.44 -7.92
CA GLN A 212 6.55 -0.61 -8.60
C GLN A 212 5.99 -0.07 -9.92
N LYS A 213 5.81 -0.95 -10.91
CA LYS A 213 5.36 -0.59 -12.27
C LYS A 213 3.92 -0.09 -12.33
N GLN A 214 3.09 -0.51 -11.39
CA GLN A 214 1.73 0.00 -11.25
C GLN A 214 1.79 1.27 -10.41
N GLU A 215 1.13 2.34 -10.88
CA GLU A 215 0.90 3.59 -10.15
C GLU A 215 -0.01 3.40 -8.92
N VAL A 216 0.19 2.33 -8.14
CA VAL A 216 -0.26 2.35 -6.76
C VAL A 216 0.73 3.25 -6.03
N ASN A 217 0.50 4.57 -6.17
CA ASN A 217 1.12 5.60 -5.35
C ASN A 217 0.65 5.38 -3.90
N MET A 218 1.09 4.30 -3.25
CA MET A 218 1.12 4.27 -1.80
C MET A 218 2.28 5.16 -1.43
N SER A 219 1.96 6.36 -0.97
CA SER A 219 2.95 7.25 -0.40
C SER A 219 3.66 6.50 0.72
N VAL A 220 4.95 6.19 0.56
CA VAL A 220 5.77 5.63 1.62
C VAL A 220 5.75 6.61 2.80
N HIS A 221 4.92 6.32 3.79
CA HIS A 221 4.79 7.08 5.03
C HIS A 221 5.09 6.16 6.22
N PRO A 222 5.55 6.73 7.35
CA PRO A 222 5.52 6.03 8.62
C PRO A 222 4.12 5.45 8.81
N PHE A 223 4.05 4.28 9.45
CA PHE A 223 2.77 3.69 9.80
C PHE A 223 1.89 4.74 10.50
N ALA A 224 0.73 5.02 9.93
CA ALA A 224 -0.18 6.07 10.34
C ALA A 224 -1.55 5.51 10.72
N LEU A 225 -2.40 6.36 11.30
CA LEU A 225 -3.76 5.97 11.66
C LEU A 225 -4.54 5.50 10.42
N SER A 226 -4.37 6.16 9.27
CA SER A 226 -4.98 5.75 7.99
C SER A 226 -4.72 4.29 7.65
N ASP A 227 -3.53 3.79 7.94
CA ASP A 227 -3.11 2.43 7.61
C ASP A 227 -3.83 1.40 8.50
N ALA A 228 -4.02 1.76 9.76
CA ALA A 228 -4.84 0.99 10.68
C ALA A 228 -6.32 0.98 10.25
N LEU A 229 -6.86 2.13 9.80
CA LEU A 229 -8.23 2.23 9.29
C LEU A 229 -8.41 1.41 8.00
N ASP A 230 -7.38 1.33 7.15
CA ASP A 230 -7.35 0.50 5.95
C ASP A 230 -7.45 -1.00 6.30
N VAL A 231 -6.72 -1.45 7.31
CA VAL A 231 -6.79 -2.83 7.81
C VAL A 231 -8.20 -3.18 8.30
N ILE A 232 -8.88 -2.27 9.00
CA ILE A 232 -10.24 -2.51 9.52
C ILE A 232 -11.27 -2.48 8.39
N TYR A 233 -11.20 -1.48 7.52
CA TYR A 233 -12.17 -1.28 6.45
C TYR A 233 -12.25 -2.48 5.50
N ASN A 234 -11.12 -3.14 5.27
CA ASN A 234 -11.02 -4.28 4.34
C ASN A 234 -11.17 -5.66 5.02
N ILE A 235 -11.65 -5.72 6.26
CA ILE A 235 -12.02 -6.98 6.89
C ILE A 235 -13.11 -7.70 6.08
N GLN A 236 -12.86 -8.96 5.75
CA GLN A 236 -13.85 -9.85 5.15
C GLN A 236 -14.27 -10.91 6.15
N ILE A 237 -15.58 -11.17 6.24
CA ILE A 237 -16.11 -12.28 7.03
C ILE A 237 -16.67 -13.31 6.07
N VAL A 238 -16.26 -14.56 6.26
CA VAL A 238 -16.78 -15.69 5.51
C VAL A 238 -17.14 -16.81 6.46
N GLU A 239 -18.20 -17.54 6.13
CA GLU A 239 -18.60 -18.75 6.83
C GLU A 239 -17.86 -19.94 6.20
N ASP A 240 -17.29 -20.81 7.03
CA ASP A 240 -16.64 -22.03 6.57
C ASP A 240 -17.63 -23.20 6.42
N ASN A 241 -17.14 -24.34 5.91
CA ASN A 241 -17.96 -25.53 5.68
C ASN A 241 -18.58 -26.13 6.97
N ASN A 242 -18.08 -25.74 8.14
CA ASN A 242 -18.56 -26.19 9.45
C ASN A 242 -19.52 -25.18 10.10
N GLY A 243 -19.88 -24.12 9.38
CA GLY A 243 -20.71 -23.03 9.87
C GLY A 243 -19.98 -22.08 10.81
N GLU A 244 -18.65 -22.05 10.79
CA GLU A 244 -17.84 -21.14 11.59
C GLU A 244 -17.48 -19.88 10.81
N ASN A 245 -17.74 -18.72 11.41
CA ASN A 245 -17.34 -17.46 10.83
C ASN A 245 -15.84 -17.23 11.07
N LYS A 246 -15.11 -16.94 9.99
CA LYS A 246 -13.71 -16.54 10.02
C LYS A 246 -13.55 -15.15 9.42
N ILE A 247 -12.66 -14.38 10.03
CA ILE A 247 -12.18 -13.11 9.51
C ILE A 247 -10.99 -13.40 8.59
N ILE A 248 -10.96 -12.74 7.44
CA ILE A 248 -9.87 -12.79 6.47
C ILE A 248 -9.41 -11.36 6.17
N TRP A 249 -8.10 -11.16 6.21
CA TRP A 249 -7.43 -9.98 5.65
C TRP A 249 -6.67 -10.39 4.40
N GLY A 250 -6.95 -9.70 3.28
CA GLY A 250 -6.36 -9.99 1.98
C GLY A 250 -4.87 -9.67 1.90
N LYS A 251 -4.24 -10.13 0.81
CA LYS A 251 -2.80 -9.97 0.55
C LYS A 251 -2.37 -8.52 0.47
N GLU A 252 -3.26 -7.67 -0.04
CA GLU A 252 -3.07 -6.23 -0.18
C GLU A 252 -2.88 -5.51 1.17
N LEU A 253 -3.30 -6.13 2.28
CA LEU A 253 -3.15 -5.58 3.62
C LEU A 253 -1.91 -6.07 4.36
N LEU A 254 -1.15 -7.03 3.79
CA LEU A 254 0.07 -7.57 4.43
C LEU A 254 1.09 -6.48 4.82
N PRO A 255 1.33 -5.43 4.00
CA PRO A 255 2.19 -4.33 4.44
C PRO A 255 1.71 -3.66 5.72
N TYR A 256 0.39 -3.67 5.98
CA TYR A 256 -0.23 -2.97 7.09
C TYR A 256 -0.49 -3.85 8.32
N MET A 257 -0.35 -5.17 8.20
CA MET A 257 -0.58 -6.15 9.28
C MET A 257 0.65 -6.35 10.17
N ASN A 258 1.12 -5.26 10.78
CA ASN A 258 2.26 -5.33 11.71
C ASN A 258 1.86 -5.87 13.10
N LYS A 259 2.86 -6.29 13.90
CA LYS A 259 2.65 -6.86 15.24
C LYS A 259 1.79 -5.98 16.14
N TYR A 260 1.98 -4.66 16.12
CA TYR A 260 1.20 -3.74 16.96
C TYR A 260 -0.29 -3.76 16.59
N ILE A 261 -0.62 -3.63 15.31
CA ILE A 261 -2.02 -3.64 14.84
C ILE A 261 -2.68 -4.99 15.11
N VAL A 262 -1.96 -6.08 14.87
CA VAL A 262 -2.51 -7.42 15.12
C VAL A 262 -2.72 -7.67 16.61
N SER A 263 -1.79 -7.28 17.48
CA SER A 263 -1.98 -7.35 18.92
C SER A 263 -3.15 -6.49 19.41
N LEU A 264 -3.33 -5.30 18.81
CA LEU A 264 -4.45 -4.43 19.11
C LEU A 264 -5.77 -5.09 18.71
N ILE A 265 -5.91 -5.59 17.49
CA ILE A 265 -7.11 -6.31 17.04
C ILE A 265 -7.39 -7.55 17.90
N ASN A 266 -6.36 -8.36 18.18
CA ASN A 266 -6.47 -9.54 19.05
C ASN A 266 -6.97 -9.16 20.44
N SER A 267 -6.49 -8.04 21.00
CA SER A 267 -6.94 -7.54 22.31
C SER A 267 -8.39 -7.06 22.28
N LEU A 268 -8.74 -6.23 21.29
CA LEU A 268 -10.09 -5.65 21.15
C LEU A 268 -11.15 -6.74 20.92
N LEU A 269 -10.87 -7.72 20.06
CA LEU A 269 -11.85 -8.74 19.66
C LEU A 269 -11.67 -10.10 20.36
N LYS A 270 -10.65 -10.25 21.22
CA LYS A 270 -10.27 -11.52 21.86
C LYS A 270 -10.07 -12.64 20.83
N LEU A 271 -9.34 -12.32 19.78
CA LEU A 271 -9.02 -13.22 18.67
C LEU A 271 -7.57 -13.68 18.75
N ASN A 272 -7.28 -14.74 17.99
CA ASN A 272 -5.91 -15.12 17.66
C ASN A 272 -5.76 -15.11 16.14
N ILE A 273 -5.27 -13.99 15.61
CA ILE A 273 -4.93 -13.85 14.20
C ILE A 273 -3.68 -14.67 13.89
N GLY A 274 -3.81 -15.60 12.95
CA GLY A 274 -2.69 -16.38 12.40
C GLY A 274 -2.41 -16.01 10.95
N PHE A 275 -1.14 -16.11 10.55
CA PHE A 275 -0.75 -16.00 9.14
C PHE A 275 -0.90 -17.35 8.44
N ASP A 276 -1.63 -17.37 7.33
CA ASP A 276 -1.72 -18.52 6.45
C ASP A 276 -0.69 -18.38 5.32
N HIS A 277 0.45 -19.07 5.45
CA HIS A 277 1.51 -19.07 4.45
C HIS A 277 1.07 -19.61 3.08
N SER A 278 0.03 -20.44 3.02
CA SER A 278 -0.42 -21.05 1.77
C SER A 278 -1.23 -20.07 0.93
N SER A 279 -2.14 -19.33 1.57
CA SER A 279 -2.93 -18.30 0.91
C SER A 279 -2.26 -16.95 0.95
N GLY A 280 -1.22 -16.74 1.77
CA GLY A 280 -0.59 -15.44 2.01
C GLY A 280 -1.58 -14.46 2.66
N THR A 281 -2.44 -14.91 3.56
CA THR A 281 -3.48 -14.06 4.17
C THR A 281 -3.47 -14.22 5.68
N TYR A 282 -3.92 -13.19 6.40
CA TYR A 282 -4.19 -13.33 7.83
C TYR A 282 -5.62 -13.83 8.06
N LYS A 283 -5.80 -14.71 9.04
CA LYS A 283 -7.11 -15.24 9.41
C LYS A 283 -7.29 -15.38 10.91
N ALA A 284 -8.52 -15.20 11.37
CA ALA A 284 -8.92 -15.47 12.75
C ALA A 284 -10.31 -16.12 12.79
N TYR A 285 -10.50 -17.11 13.66
CA TYR A 285 -11.82 -17.68 13.90
C TYR A 285 -12.57 -16.86 14.94
N ILE A 286 -13.84 -16.55 14.67
CA ILE A 286 -14.68 -15.80 15.60
C ILE A 286 -15.22 -16.78 16.66
N PRO A 287 -14.98 -16.55 17.96
CA PRO A 287 -15.46 -17.45 19.01
C PRO A 287 -16.98 -17.57 19.03
N ARG A 288 -17.50 -18.82 19.02
CA ARG A 288 -18.95 -19.12 19.02
C ARG A 288 -19.71 -18.65 20.28
N ASN A 289 -18.98 -18.32 21.35
CA ASN A 289 -19.52 -17.97 22.67
C ASN A 289 -19.81 -16.46 22.85
N LEU A 290 -19.57 -15.64 21.84
CA LEU A 290 -19.88 -14.22 21.86
C LEU A 290 -21.22 -13.97 21.17
N SER A 291 -22.04 -13.08 21.74
CA SER A 291 -23.39 -12.73 21.28
C SER A 291 -23.36 -11.88 20.00
N TYR A 292 -22.80 -12.44 18.93
CA TYR A 292 -22.61 -11.77 17.66
C TYR A 292 -23.86 -11.82 16.77
N PRO A 293 -24.07 -10.82 15.89
CA PRO A 293 -25.08 -10.92 14.84
C PRO A 293 -24.90 -12.19 14.00
N LYS A 294 -26.02 -12.85 13.66
CA LYS A 294 -26.00 -14.09 12.85
C LYS A 294 -25.76 -13.83 11.36
N ASN A 295 -26.17 -12.67 10.86
CA ASN A 295 -25.97 -12.29 9.47
C ASN A 295 -24.52 -11.83 9.27
N VAL A 296 -23.85 -12.33 8.22
CA VAL A 296 -22.43 -12.06 7.94
C VAL A 296 -22.14 -10.56 7.75
N ILE A 297 -23.01 -9.82 7.05
CA ILE A 297 -22.84 -8.38 6.80
C ILE A 297 -22.99 -7.61 8.12
N SER A 298 -24.04 -7.91 8.88
CA SER A 298 -24.24 -7.29 10.19
C SER A 298 -23.11 -7.61 11.17
N LEU A 299 -22.55 -8.83 11.11
CA LEU A 299 -21.38 -9.21 11.90
C LEU A 299 -20.14 -8.43 11.50
N GLN A 300 -19.92 -8.25 10.19
CA GLN A 300 -18.82 -7.46 9.67
C GLN A 300 -18.92 -6.02 10.14
N ASN A 301 -20.08 -5.40 9.99
CA ASN A 301 -20.29 -4.01 10.40
C ASN A 301 -20.12 -3.85 11.93
N PHE A 302 -20.59 -4.83 12.72
CA PHE A 302 -20.40 -4.83 14.17
C PHE A 302 -18.92 -4.90 14.57
N LEU A 303 -18.15 -5.84 14.00
CA LEU A 303 -16.72 -6.00 14.29
C LEU A 303 -15.91 -4.80 13.83
N GLN A 304 -16.19 -4.28 12.63
CA GLN A 304 -15.52 -3.08 12.15
C GLN A 304 -15.83 -1.88 13.04
N CYS A 305 -17.07 -1.68 13.47
CA CYS A 305 -17.44 -0.61 14.39
C CYS A 305 -16.66 -0.69 15.71
N LEU A 306 -16.60 -1.87 16.32
CA LEU A 306 -15.78 -2.12 17.52
C LEU A 306 -14.32 -1.76 17.31
N LEU A 307 -13.75 -2.19 16.19
CA LEU A 307 -12.36 -1.93 15.85
C LEU A 307 -12.08 -0.46 15.58
N PHE A 308 -12.98 0.24 14.87
CA PHE A 308 -12.84 1.68 14.64
C PHE A 308 -12.80 2.44 15.96
N ILE A 309 -13.76 2.20 16.86
CA ILE A 309 -13.76 2.83 18.20
C ILE A 309 -12.46 2.53 18.93
N GLY A 310 -12.07 1.26 19.04
CA GLY A 310 -10.86 0.86 19.76
C GLY A 310 -9.58 1.44 19.16
N ILE A 311 -9.50 1.57 17.84
CA ILE A 311 -8.36 2.20 17.16
C ILE A 311 -8.32 3.71 17.43
N TYR A 312 -9.46 4.42 17.39
CA TYR A 312 -9.47 5.85 17.73
C TYR A 312 -9.15 6.11 19.22
N GLU A 313 -9.48 5.18 20.12
CA GLU A 313 -9.16 5.30 21.56
C GLU A 313 -7.70 4.96 21.88
N HIS A 314 -7.11 3.97 21.20
CA HIS A 314 -5.87 3.33 21.66
C HIS A 314 -4.71 3.36 20.67
N PHE A 315 -4.90 3.87 19.45
CA PHE A 315 -3.84 3.90 18.46
C PHE A 315 -2.67 4.80 18.89
N ASP A 316 -1.49 4.20 18.98
CA ASP A 316 -0.22 4.87 19.23
C ASP A 316 0.65 4.76 17.98
N ALA A 317 0.75 5.87 17.25
CA ALA A 317 1.56 5.96 16.04
C ALA A 317 3.03 5.60 16.29
N LYS A 318 3.57 5.91 17.47
CA LYS A 318 4.96 5.64 17.82
C LYS A 318 5.20 4.14 17.99
N GLN A 319 4.28 3.43 18.65
CA GLN A 319 4.36 1.98 18.80
C GLN A 319 4.12 1.26 17.47
N ALA A 320 3.15 1.70 16.68
CA ALA A 320 2.91 1.15 15.34
C ALA A 320 4.17 1.28 14.45
N GLN A 321 4.84 2.42 14.52
CA GLN A 321 6.10 2.68 13.80
C GLN A 321 7.31 1.93 14.36
N LEU A 322 7.27 1.44 15.61
CA LEU A 322 8.32 0.58 16.14
C LEU A 322 8.14 -0.87 15.65
N CYS A 323 6.90 -1.30 15.46
CA CYS A 323 6.56 -2.66 15.09
C CYS A 323 6.37 -2.89 13.58
N TYR A 324 6.53 -1.86 12.74
CA TYR A 324 6.18 -1.92 11.31
C TYR A 324 6.88 -3.04 10.52
N LEU A 325 8.09 -3.46 10.93
CA LEU A 325 8.85 -4.56 10.32
C LEU A 325 8.62 -5.92 10.97
N VAL A 326 7.85 -5.97 12.06
CA VAL A 326 7.63 -7.19 12.83
C VAL A 326 6.30 -7.79 12.40
N LEU A 327 6.35 -8.92 11.68
CA LEU A 327 5.17 -9.74 11.46
C LEU A 327 4.74 -10.38 12.79
N PRO A 328 3.44 -10.47 13.06
CA PRO A 328 2.94 -11.27 14.18
C PRO A 328 3.29 -12.74 13.97
N SER A 329 3.97 -13.34 14.94
CA SER A 329 4.26 -14.78 14.98
C SER A 329 3.19 -15.51 15.79
N SER A 330 3.01 -16.81 15.55
CA SER A 330 2.13 -17.66 16.37
C SER A 330 2.66 -17.87 17.79
N ASP A 331 3.95 -17.63 18.01
CA ASP A 331 4.71 -18.03 19.20
C ASP A 331 5.16 -16.82 20.05
N ASP A 332 4.83 -15.60 19.63
CA ASP A 332 5.25 -14.37 20.30
C ASP A 332 4.46 -14.19 21.61
N SER A 333 5.09 -14.62 22.70
CA SER A 333 4.73 -14.30 24.09
C SER A 333 4.99 -12.83 24.49
N ASP A 334 5.54 -12.03 23.56
CA ASP A 334 5.71 -10.58 23.71
C ASP A 334 4.34 -9.91 23.73
N THR A 335 3.84 -9.85 24.95
CA THR A 335 2.60 -9.19 25.35
C THR A 335 2.78 -7.69 25.15
N ILE A 336 2.31 -7.17 24.01
CA ILE A 336 1.70 -5.84 24.07
C ILE A 336 0.63 -5.94 25.15
N GLU A 337 0.65 -5.01 26.12
CA GLU A 337 -0.30 -5.01 27.23
C GLU A 337 -1.70 -5.29 26.70
N THR A 338 -2.32 -6.36 27.19
CA THR A 338 -3.66 -6.74 26.77
C THR A 338 -4.59 -5.56 27.02
N ILE A 339 -5.01 -4.89 25.94
CA ILE A 339 -6.01 -3.84 26.03
C ILE A 339 -7.35 -4.53 26.26
N VAL A 340 -7.77 -4.60 27.51
CA VAL A 340 -9.09 -5.10 27.86
C VAL A 340 -10.09 -3.99 27.60
N LEU A 341 -10.86 -4.10 26.52
CA LEU A 341 -12.07 -3.29 26.39
C LEU A 341 -12.99 -3.63 27.57
N SER A 342 -13.33 -2.61 28.36
CA SER A 342 -14.43 -2.73 29.32
C SER A 342 -15.70 -3.04 28.54
N TYR A 343 -16.58 -3.87 29.09
CA TYR A 343 -17.93 -4.07 28.53
C TYR A 343 -18.73 -2.76 28.45
N GLU A 344 -18.31 -1.73 29.19
CA GLU A 344 -18.82 -0.36 29.13
C GLU A 344 -18.43 0.38 27.84
N ASN A 345 -17.43 -0.11 27.09
CA ASN A 345 -16.94 0.47 25.84
C ASN A 345 -17.56 -0.18 24.58
N LEU A 346 -18.52 -1.11 24.74
CA LEU A 346 -19.30 -1.58 23.59
C LEU A 346 -20.05 -0.38 22.97
N PRO A 347 -20.07 -0.24 21.64
CA PRO A 347 -20.86 0.78 20.99
C PRO A 347 -22.31 0.59 21.40
N LYS A 348 -22.92 1.66 21.93
CA LYS A 348 -24.35 1.69 22.21
C LYS A 348 -25.13 1.41 20.93
N ASP A 349 -26.29 0.77 21.04
CA ASP A 349 -27.13 0.38 19.90
C ASP A 349 -27.35 1.54 18.90
N ALA A 350 -27.57 2.76 19.40
CA ALA A 350 -27.74 3.95 18.56
C ALA A 350 -26.51 4.24 17.67
N PHE A 351 -25.29 4.03 18.17
CA PHE A 351 -24.08 4.22 17.38
C PHE A 351 -23.84 3.07 16.40
N LEU A 352 -24.20 1.84 16.76
CA LEU A 352 -24.18 0.70 15.84
C LEU A 352 -25.12 0.93 14.65
N ILE A 353 -26.33 1.44 14.89
CA ILE A 353 -27.29 1.76 13.84
C ILE A 353 -26.74 2.85 12.91
N LEU A 354 -26.13 3.89 13.47
CA LEU A 354 -25.47 4.96 12.71
C LEU A 354 -24.29 4.43 11.89
N TYR A 355 -23.44 3.60 12.48
CA TYR A 355 -22.30 3.01 11.80
C TYR A 355 -22.78 2.15 10.62
N ASP A 356 -23.78 1.30 10.84
CA ASP A 356 -24.36 0.44 9.80
C ASP A 356 -25.02 1.27 8.68
N PHE A 357 -25.67 2.38 9.01
CA PHE A 357 -26.20 3.33 8.03
C PHE A 357 -25.10 3.91 7.11
N ILE A 358 -23.94 4.28 7.66
CA ILE A 358 -22.81 4.83 6.91
C ILE A 358 -22.04 3.74 6.15
N ALA A 359 -21.81 2.58 6.76
CA ALA A 359 -21.04 1.48 6.19
C ALA A 359 -21.70 0.88 4.93
N ASN A 360 -23.03 0.90 4.88
CA ASN A 360 -23.80 0.42 3.73
C ASN A 360 -24.03 1.50 2.65
N MET A 361 -23.30 2.61 2.69
CA MET A 361 -23.32 3.61 1.62
C MET A 361 -22.78 3.03 0.31
N GLU A 362 -23.48 3.28 -0.79
CA GLU A 362 -23.01 3.03 -2.15
C GLU A 362 -22.59 4.34 -2.79
N VAL A 363 -21.47 4.31 -3.52
CA VAL A 363 -20.94 5.47 -4.22
C VAL A 363 -20.53 5.05 -5.61
N SER A 364 -20.85 5.88 -6.60
CA SER A 364 -20.37 5.70 -7.98
C SER A 364 -19.76 6.98 -8.50
N HIS A 365 -18.62 6.87 -9.18
CA HIS A 365 -17.93 7.96 -9.83
C HIS A 365 -17.49 7.50 -11.22
N ILE A 366 -18.22 7.97 -12.22
CA ILE A 366 -18.20 7.44 -13.58
C ILE A 366 -17.94 8.57 -14.56
N GLU A 367 -17.17 8.29 -15.60
CA GLU A 367 -17.10 9.10 -16.81
C GLU A 367 -17.94 8.42 -17.89
N ASP A 368 -18.81 9.18 -18.55
CA ASP A 368 -19.71 8.67 -19.57
C ASP A 368 -19.78 9.63 -20.75
N GLY A 369 -20.16 9.09 -21.91
CA GLY A 369 -20.11 9.80 -23.17
C GLY A 369 -21.23 9.41 -24.12
N GLN A 370 -21.62 10.35 -24.96
CA GLN A 370 -22.58 10.12 -26.03
C GLN A 370 -21.95 10.44 -27.39
N TYR A 371 -21.78 9.39 -28.20
CA TYR A 371 -21.36 9.53 -29.59
C TYR A 371 -22.50 10.08 -30.46
N ARG A 372 -22.23 11.13 -31.24
CA ARG A 372 -23.24 11.77 -32.10
C ARG A 372 -22.73 11.91 -33.54
N VAL A 373 -23.21 11.02 -34.40
CA VAL A 373 -22.89 11.04 -35.84
C VAL A 373 -23.18 12.42 -36.46
N GLY A 374 -22.16 13.08 -36.99
CA GLY A 374 -22.27 14.38 -37.67
C GLY A 374 -22.29 15.62 -36.75
N ARG A 375 -21.95 15.47 -35.46
CA ARG A 375 -21.77 16.56 -34.49
C ARG A 375 -20.58 16.25 -33.57
N ASP A 376 -20.15 17.23 -32.77
CA ASP A 376 -19.23 16.97 -31.67
C ASP A 376 -19.90 16.04 -30.63
N ASP A 377 -19.14 15.10 -30.10
CA ASP A 377 -19.58 14.19 -29.06
C ASP A 377 -19.76 14.95 -27.74
N ARG A 378 -20.39 14.31 -26.77
CA ARG A 378 -20.57 14.86 -25.43
C ARG A 378 -19.95 13.93 -24.43
N GLU A 379 -19.22 14.46 -23.47
CA GLU A 379 -18.70 13.70 -22.33
C GLU A 379 -19.03 14.45 -21.05
N TRP A 380 -19.28 13.69 -19.99
CA TRP A 380 -19.55 14.23 -18.67
C TRP A 380 -19.12 13.22 -17.61
N LYS A 381 -18.99 13.72 -16.38
CA LYS A 381 -18.74 12.89 -15.20
C LYS A 381 -19.96 12.89 -14.31
N GLU A 382 -20.21 11.75 -13.67
CA GLU A 382 -21.32 11.54 -12.76
C GLU A 382 -20.81 11.10 -11.39
N LYS A 383 -21.38 11.67 -10.33
CA LYS A 383 -21.19 11.24 -8.94
C LYS A 383 -22.55 10.87 -8.36
N ILE A 384 -22.63 9.67 -7.78
CA ILE A 384 -23.83 9.15 -7.13
C ILE A 384 -23.49 8.75 -5.70
N TYR A 385 -24.35 9.10 -4.76
CA TYR A 385 -24.34 8.58 -3.39
C TYR A 385 -25.72 8.00 -3.08
N ILE A 386 -25.75 6.79 -2.55
CA ILE A 386 -26.96 6.13 -2.04
C ILE A 386 -26.68 5.70 -0.60
N LEU A 387 -27.53 6.12 0.33
CA LEU A 387 -27.54 5.58 1.69
C LEU A 387 -28.88 4.88 1.94
N PRO A 388 -28.89 3.66 2.52
CA PRO A 388 -30.11 2.93 2.78
C PRO A 388 -30.95 3.63 3.85
N PHE A 389 -32.28 3.64 3.71
CA PHE A 389 -33.14 4.14 4.78
C PHE A 389 -33.11 3.20 6.00
N LYS A 390 -33.06 3.78 7.20
CA LYS A 390 -33.15 3.06 8.47
C LYS A 390 -34.15 3.74 9.40
N GLU A 391 -35.23 3.02 9.72
CA GLU A 391 -36.29 3.53 10.59
C GLU A 391 -35.81 3.71 12.04
N GLU A 392 -34.88 2.87 12.51
CA GLU A 392 -34.38 2.92 13.88
C GLU A 392 -33.38 4.06 14.13
N LEU A 393 -33.02 4.83 13.11
CA LEU A 393 -32.05 5.92 13.22
C LEU A 393 -32.73 7.20 13.76
N GLU A 394 -32.66 7.40 15.07
CA GLU A 394 -33.15 8.62 15.72
C GLU A 394 -32.47 9.88 15.15
N ASN A 395 -33.25 10.95 14.93
CA ASN A 395 -32.78 12.22 14.38
C ASN A 395 -32.12 12.10 13.00
N SER A 396 -32.64 11.24 12.14
CA SER A 396 -32.16 11.01 10.77
C SER A 396 -31.92 12.30 9.99
N ASP A 397 -32.81 13.30 10.08
CA ASP A 397 -32.66 14.59 9.40
C ASP A 397 -31.38 15.33 9.82
N ALA A 398 -31.08 15.40 11.13
CA ALA A 398 -29.88 16.07 11.63
C ALA A 398 -28.60 15.33 11.26
N ILE A 399 -28.65 13.99 11.22
CA ILE A 399 -27.54 13.14 10.78
C ILE A 399 -27.30 13.33 9.28
N VAL A 400 -28.35 13.32 8.47
CA VAL A 400 -28.27 13.54 7.02
C VAL A 400 -27.75 14.94 6.71
N ASP A 401 -28.20 15.97 7.43
CA ASP A 401 -27.65 17.33 7.32
C ASP A 401 -26.16 17.37 7.66
N LYS A 402 -25.72 16.63 8.67
CA LYS A 402 -24.30 16.53 9.00
C LYS A 402 -23.52 15.83 7.88
N ILE A 403 -24.03 14.73 7.32
CA ILE A 403 -23.41 14.03 6.19
C ILE A 403 -23.29 14.95 4.97
N ASN A 404 -24.37 15.66 4.63
CA ASN A 404 -24.39 16.65 3.55
C ASN A 404 -23.29 17.70 3.72
N ASN A 405 -23.13 18.23 4.94
CA ASN A 405 -22.10 19.21 5.25
C ASN A 405 -20.67 18.64 5.15
N ILE A 406 -20.43 17.43 5.65
CA ILE A 406 -19.08 16.80 5.64
C ILE A 406 -18.65 16.45 4.22
N LEU A 407 -19.58 15.91 3.41
CA LEU A 407 -19.28 15.46 2.05
C LEU A 407 -19.46 16.55 1.00
N GLY A 408 -20.10 17.67 1.33
CA GLY A 408 -20.41 18.74 0.37
C GLY A 408 -21.48 18.32 -0.65
N ILE A 409 -22.43 17.48 -0.26
CA ILE A 409 -23.50 16.96 -1.11
C ILE A 409 -24.88 17.36 -0.58
N LYS A 410 -25.94 17.01 -1.31
CA LYS A 410 -27.33 17.23 -0.88
C LYS A 410 -28.19 16.00 -1.12
N LEU A 411 -28.15 15.07 -0.19
CA LEU A 411 -28.99 13.88 -0.16
C LEU A 411 -30.47 14.26 -0.11
N GLN A 412 -31.27 13.58 -0.94
CA GLN A 412 -32.72 13.70 -0.98
C GLN A 412 -33.33 12.35 -0.63
N PHE A 413 -34.32 12.36 0.25
CA PHE A 413 -35.07 11.16 0.56
C PHE A 413 -35.94 10.75 -0.64
N GLN A 414 -35.89 9.46 -0.98
CA GLN A 414 -36.73 8.83 -1.98
C GLN A 414 -37.47 7.66 -1.31
N ASP A 415 -38.80 7.68 -1.35
CA ASP A 415 -39.62 6.55 -0.94
C ASP A 415 -39.34 5.32 -1.79
N GLU A 416 -39.69 4.14 -1.28
CA GLU A 416 -39.62 2.90 -2.05
C GLU A 416 -40.41 3.02 -3.36
N PHE A 417 -39.79 2.61 -4.46
CA PHE A 417 -40.42 2.55 -5.76
C PHE A 417 -40.34 1.13 -6.30
N GLU A 418 -41.49 0.51 -6.51
CA GLU A 418 -41.63 -0.77 -7.20
C GLU A 418 -42.54 -0.63 -8.41
N SER A 419 -41.97 -0.81 -9.61
CA SER A 419 -42.72 -0.81 -10.85
C SER A 419 -43.57 -2.07 -10.98
N LYS A 420 -44.82 -1.87 -11.40
CA LYS A 420 -45.75 -2.96 -11.75
C LYS A 420 -45.46 -3.57 -13.13
N TYR A 421 -44.53 -3.00 -13.89
CA TYR A 421 -44.24 -3.40 -15.26
C TYR A 421 -42.78 -3.84 -15.41
N SER A 422 -42.56 -4.99 -16.06
CA SER A 422 -41.22 -5.57 -16.23
C SER A 422 -40.27 -4.73 -17.09
N TRP A 423 -40.78 -3.81 -17.91
CA TRP A 423 -39.96 -2.93 -18.74
C TRP A 423 -39.48 -1.66 -18.02
N ASP A 424 -39.95 -1.43 -16.79
CA ASP A 424 -39.56 -0.29 -15.94
C ASP A 424 -38.97 -0.74 -14.60
N SER A 425 -38.61 -2.02 -14.49
CA SER A 425 -38.04 -2.61 -13.26
C SER A 425 -36.66 -2.06 -12.92
N GLU A 426 -35.96 -1.45 -13.89
CA GLU A 426 -34.68 -0.77 -13.67
C GLU A 426 -34.81 0.47 -12.77
N ARG A 427 -36.04 1.00 -12.60
CA ARG A 427 -36.32 2.08 -11.65
C ARG A 427 -36.58 1.59 -10.24
N ASN A 428 -36.72 0.28 -10.03
CA ASN A 428 -37.05 -0.24 -8.72
C ASN A 428 -35.95 0.08 -7.72
N HIS A 429 -36.32 0.63 -6.58
CA HIS A 429 -35.39 0.87 -5.49
C HIS A 429 -36.10 0.86 -4.13
N PRO A 430 -35.43 0.40 -3.07
CA PRO A 430 -35.94 0.55 -1.71
C PRO A 430 -35.96 2.03 -1.32
N ALA A 431 -36.60 2.34 -0.19
CA ALA A 431 -36.48 3.66 0.43
C ALA A 431 -35.00 3.98 0.73
N ARG A 432 -34.57 5.18 0.35
CA ARG A 432 -33.14 5.57 0.40
C ARG A 432 -32.95 7.07 0.42
N TYR A 433 -31.75 7.49 0.82
CA TYR A 433 -31.24 8.83 0.58
C TYR A 433 -30.36 8.82 -0.67
N PHE A 434 -30.65 9.70 -1.62
CA PHE A 434 -30.03 9.72 -2.93
C PHE A 434 -29.46 11.09 -3.27
N TYR A 435 -28.26 11.12 -3.84
CA TYR A 435 -27.67 12.29 -4.46
C TYR A 435 -27.07 11.94 -5.81
N PHE A 436 -27.27 12.83 -6.79
CA PHE A 436 -26.72 12.74 -8.13
C PHE A 436 -26.21 14.10 -8.57
N GLU A 437 -24.98 14.14 -9.06
CA GLU A 437 -24.38 15.30 -9.70
C GLU A 437 -23.76 14.91 -11.03
N ARG A 438 -24.02 15.73 -12.05
CA ARG A 438 -23.32 15.69 -13.34
C ARG A 438 -22.50 16.97 -13.49
N TYR A 439 -21.23 16.83 -13.85
CA TYR A 439 -20.28 17.93 -14.02
C TYR A 439 -19.29 17.61 -15.16
N ASP A 440 -18.42 18.57 -15.50
CA ASP A 440 -17.51 18.50 -16.65
C ASP A 440 -18.23 18.10 -17.95
N ASP A 441 -19.44 18.67 -18.15
CA ASP A 441 -20.33 18.32 -19.24
C ASP A 441 -20.02 19.16 -20.48
N ASP A 442 -19.13 18.64 -21.33
CA ASP A 442 -18.50 19.37 -22.43
C ASP A 442 -18.62 18.65 -23.79
N TYR A 443 -18.41 19.44 -24.85
CA TYR A 443 -18.34 18.94 -26.22
C TYR A 443 -16.89 18.55 -26.57
N ILE A 444 -16.73 17.36 -27.16
CA ILE A 444 -15.42 16.82 -27.55
C ILE A 444 -15.45 16.27 -28.98
N ALA A 445 -14.37 16.47 -29.71
CA ALA A 445 -14.31 16.16 -31.13
C ALA A 445 -14.06 14.65 -31.37
N GLY A 446 -15.13 13.86 -31.50
CA GLY A 446 -15.06 12.48 -32.00
C GLY A 446 -14.37 11.47 -31.09
N MET A 447 -14.28 11.76 -29.78
CA MET A 447 -13.50 10.99 -28.80
C MET A 447 -14.26 10.70 -27.50
N ALA A 448 -15.59 10.74 -27.50
CA ALA A 448 -16.32 10.42 -26.25
C ALA A 448 -16.00 9.03 -25.73
N CYS A 449 -15.67 8.97 -24.44
CA CYS A 449 -15.39 7.71 -23.79
C CYS A 449 -16.64 6.84 -23.74
N THR A 450 -16.41 5.53 -23.67
CA THR A 450 -17.43 4.59 -23.22
C THR A 450 -17.49 4.61 -21.70
N ARG A 451 -18.70 4.56 -21.13
CA ARG A 451 -18.95 4.53 -19.68
C ARG A 451 -17.91 3.69 -18.92
N HIS A 452 -17.14 4.31 -18.04
CA HIS A 452 -16.15 3.62 -17.23
C HIS A 452 -16.00 4.24 -15.84
N ASP A 453 -15.58 3.42 -14.88
CA ASP A 453 -15.35 3.84 -13.50
C ASP A 453 -14.05 4.65 -13.41
N ILE A 454 -14.13 5.83 -12.83
CA ILE A 454 -12.98 6.74 -12.64
C ILE A 454 -12.58 6.92 -11.17
N GLY A 455 -13.14 6.10 -10.26
CA GLY A 455 -12.73 6.07 -8.86
C GLY A 455 -13.84 5.85 -7.83
N SER A 456 -14.88 5.05 -8.13
CA SER A 456 -16.01 4.81 -7.21
C SER A 456 -15.55 4.26 -5.85
N GLU A 457 -14.71 3.22 -5.85
CA GLU A 457 -14.21 2.61 -4.60
C GLU A 457 -13.35 3.57 -3.78
N LYS A 458 -12.50 4.35 -4.46
CA LYS A 458 -11.68 5.37 -3.80
C LYS A 458 -12.56 6.46 -3.18
N LEU A 459 -13.55 6.95 -3.92
CA LEU A 459 -14.48 7.96 -3.43
C LEU A 459 -15.34 7.44 -2.27
N LYS A 460 -15.80 6.18 -2.34
CA LYS A 460 -16.52 5.50 -1.27
C LYS A 460 -15.70 5.47 0.01
N LYS A 461 -14.47 4.97 -0.07
CA LYS A 461 -13.55 4.83 1.05
C LYS A 461 -13.21 6.19 1.68
N GLU A 462 -12.85 7.19 0.87
CA GLU A 462 -12.54 8.53 1.36
C GLU A 462 -13.74 9.19 2.05
N SER A 463 -14.94 9.01 1.50
CA SER A 463 -16.18 9.53 2.08
C SER A 463 -16.51 8.83 3.40
N PHE A 464 -16.38 7.50 3.43
CA PHE A 464 -16.58 6.69 4.63
C PHE A 464 -15.63 7.14 5.76
N TYR A 465 -14.34 7.35 5.47
CA TYR A 465 -13.38 7.81 6.48
C TYR A 465 -13.68 9.20 7.02
N LYS A 466 -14.09 10.14 6.16
CA LYS A 466 -14.50 11.48 6.62
C LYS A 466 -15.69 11.41 7.58
N LEU A 467 -16.68 10.56 7.27
CA LEU A 467 -17.87 10.40 8.10
C LEU A 467 -17.55 9.70 9.43
N ILE A 468 -16.86 8.56 9.38
CA ILE A 468 -16.53 7.79 10.59
C ILE A 468 -15.59 8.56 11.51
N ASP A 469 -14.58 9.26 10.99
CA ASP A 469 -13.69 10.11 11.80
C ASP A 469 -14.50 11.12 12.63
N TYR A 470 -15.47 11.78 12.01
CA TYR A 470 -16.34 12.73 12.69
C TYR A 470 -17.23 12.05 13.75
N PHE A 471 -17.98 11.02 13.37
CA PHE A 471 -18.98 10.41 14.25
C PHE A 471 -18.37 9.61 15.40
N VAL A 472 -17.25 8.91 15.19
CA VAL A 472 -16.54 8.22 16.26
C VAL A 472 -15.99 9.24 17.27
N LYS A 473 -15.35 10.32 16.81
CA LYS A 473 -14.87 11.37 17.73
C LYS A 473 -16.00 12.00 18.53
N GLU A 474 -17.14 12.28 17.89
CA GLU A 474 -18.32 12.82 18.58
C GLU A 474 -18.86 11.83 19.64
N TYR A 475 -18.89 10.54 19.31
CA TYR A 475 -19.29 9.47 20.24
C TYR A 475 -18.36 9.41 21.46
N LEU A 476 -17.04 9.38 21.24
CA LEU A 476 -16.04 9.31 22.30
C LEU A 476 -16.02 10.55 23.21
N MET A 477 -16.31 11.74 22.68
CA MET A 477 -16.45 12.96 23.50
C MET A 477 -17.66 12.89 24.44
N LYS A 478 -18.78 12.30 23.98
CA LYS A 478 -20.02 12.18 24.76
C LYS A 478 -19.96 11.08 25.83
N THR A 479 -19.07 10.11 25.70
CA THR A 479 -18.91 9.02 26.68
C THR A 479 -17.88 9.35 27.77
N THR A 480 -17.00 10.32 27.54
CA THR A 480 -15.97 10.78 28.49
C THR A 480 -16.37 12.00 29.32
N SER A 481 -17.53 12.60 29.01
CA SER A 481 -18.16 13.70 29.76
C SER A 481 -19.30 13.19 30.65
#